data_AF-A0A3P7KD61-F1
#
_entry.id   AF-A0A3P7KD61-F1
#
_cell.length_a   1.000
_cell.length_b   1.000
_cell.length_c   1.000
_cell.angle_alpha   90.00
_cell.angle_beta   90.00
_cell.angle_gamma   90.00
#
_symmetry.space_group_name_H-M   'P 1'
#
loop_
_entity.id
_entity.type
_entity.pdbx_description
1 polymer ?
#
loop_
_entity_poly.entity_id
_entity_poly.type
_entity_poly.pdbx_seq_one_letter_code
_entity_poly.pdbx_strand_id
1 'polypeptide(L)'
;MAIIGYENQFAMIRAPDAVTYGVPYDYTSIMHYEKDAFAKPRTNSMEPKDRTYLDIIGKAKEPSRNDWKKVCMIYSCKVCMGENMEQYQATVKTVTPTTTRSYVSGTHASQEFFHVSRSRD
;
A
#
# COMPACT_ATOMS: atom_id res chain seq x y z
N MET A 1 -13.82 -7.14 13.18
CA MET A 1 -13.02 -8.28 13.65
C MET A 1 -12.90 -9.25 12.49
N ALA A 2 -11.69 -9.59 12.05
CA ALA A 2 -11.46 -10.58 11.02
C ALA A 2 -12.01 -11.97 11.42
N ILE A 3 -12.47 -12.74 10.44
CA ILE A 3 -12.88 -14.14 10.59
C ILE A 3 -11.63 -15.01 10.78
N ILE A 4 -11.75 -16.00 11.67
CA ILE A 4 -10.68 -16.97 11.94
C ILE A 4 -10.34 -17.74 10.66
N GLY A 5 -9.05 -17.90 10.37
CA GLY A 5 -8.54 -18.60 9.17
C GLY A 5 -8.26 -17.69 7.98
N TYR A 6 -8.61 -16.40 8.05
CA TYR A 6 -8.30 -15.40 7.02
C TYR A 6 -7.17 -14.43 7.44
N GLU A 7 -6.43 -14.74 8.49
CA GLU A 7 -5.36 -13.89 9.02
C GLU A 7 -4.24 -13.67 7.99
N ASN A 8 -4.01 -14.65 7.12
CA ASN A 8 -3.01 -14.57 6.06
C ASN A 8 -3.33 -13.50 5.00
N GLN A 9 -4.60 -13.11 4.83
CA GLN A 9 -4.98 -12.02 3.92
C GLN A 9 -4.47 -10.66 4.40
N PHE A 10 -4.17 -10.53 5.69
CA PHE A 10 -3.64 -9.32 6.31
C PHE A 10 -2.14 -9.42 6.61
N ALA A 11 -1.48 -10.49 6.16
CA ALA A 11 -0.04 -10.62 6.30
C ALA A 11 0.66 -9.58 5.43
N MET A 12 1.60 -8.85 6.04
CA MET A 12 2.38 -7.87 5.30
C MET A 12 3.43 -8.54 4.44
N ILE A 13 3.52 -8.10 3.18
CA ILE A 13 4.63 -8.43 2.30
C ILE A 13 5.76 -7.41 2.55
N ARG A 14 6.99 -7.90 2.68
CA ARG A 14 8.18 -7.08 2.93
C ARG A 14 9.08 -7.02 1.69
N ALA A 15 10.05 -6.12 1.70
CA ALA A 15 11.13 -6.17 0.73
C ALA A 15 11.89 -7.52 0.85
N PRO A 16 12.37 -8.09 -0.26
CA PRO A 16 12.36 -7.53 -1.62
C PRO A 16 11.05 -7.74 -2.40
N ASP A 17 10.12 -8.53 -1.87
CA ASP A 17 8.89 -8.93 -2.58
C ASP A 17 7.88 -7.78 -2.75
N ALA A 18 7.94 -6.77 -1.89
CA ALA A 18 7.14 -5.56 -1.97
C ALA A 18 7.99 -4.29 -2.04
N VAL A 19 8.25 -3.82 -3.27
CA VAL A 19 8.93 -2.55 -3.54
C VAL A 19 7.91 -1.42 -3.74
N THR A 20 8.10 -0.28 -3.07
CA THR A 20 7.18 0.87 -3.11
C THR A 20 7.53 1.89 -4.18
N TYR A 21 8.77 1.89 -4.68
CA TYR A 21 9.30 2.90 -5.60
C TYR A 21 9.15 4.35 -5.08
N GLY A 22 9.09 4.53 -3.76
CA GLY A 22 8.86 5.84 -3.12
C GLY A 22 7.44 6.38 -3.28
N VAL A 23 6.50 5.61 -3.82
CA VAL A 23 5.09 5.98 -3.88
C VAL A 23 4.50 5.84 -2.47
N PRO A 24 3.86 6.89 -1.91
CA PRO A 24 3.28 6.85 -0.57
C PRO A 24 2.08 5.89 -0.51
N TYR A 25 1.66 5.53 0.71
CA TYR A 25 0.45 4.73 0.89
C TYR A 25 -0.78 5.46 0.34
N ASP A 26 -1.62 4.74 -0.39
CA ASP A 26 -2.79 5.31 -1.05
C ASP A 26 -4.09 4.64 -0.56
N TYR A 27 -4.82 5.36 0.30
CA TYR A 27 -6.13 4.94 0.79
C TYR A 27 -7.19 4.83 -0.32
N THR A 28 -6.96 5.46 -1.48
CA THR A 28 -7.86 5.46 -2.64
C THR A 28 -7.40 4.53 -3.75
N SER A 29 -6.36 3.71 -3.51
CA SER A 29 -5.91 2.72 -4.48
C SER A 29 -7.02 1.72 -4.81
N ILE A 30 -7.12 1.32 -6.07
CA ILE A 30 -8.04 0.28 -6.54
C ILE A 30 -7.77 -1.10 -5.93
N MET A 31 -6.56 -1.30 -5.42
CA MET A 31 -6.12 -2.55 -4.80
C MET A 31 -6.42 -2.61 -3.30
N HIS A 32 -6.93 -1.53 -2.71
CA HIS A 32 -7.15 -1.47 -1.27
C HIS A 32 -8.41 -2.24 -0.87
N TYR A 33 -8.36 -3.03 0.21
CA TYR A 33 -9.55 -3.69 0.76
C TYR A 33 -10.53 -2.72 1.40
N GLU A 34 -11.81 -3.07 1.42
CA GLU A 34 -12.84 -2.37 2.21
C GLU A 34 -12.63 -2.60 3.72
N LYS A 35 -13.24 -1.75 4.55
CA LYS A 35 -13.08 -1.78 6.02
C LYS A 35 -13.55 -3.08 6.68
N ASP A 36 -14.44 -3.81 6.04
CA ASP A 36 -15.07 -5.06 6.51
C ASP A 36 -14.68 -6.28 5.68
N ALA A 37 -13.64 -6.18 4.84
CA ALA A 37 -13.10 -7.32 4.11
C ALA A 37 -12.75 -8.47 5.08
N PHE A 38 -13.26 -9.67 4.83
CA PHE A 38 -13.07 -10.85 5.70
C PHE A 38 -13.49 -10.63 7.17
N ALA A 39 -14.37 -9.68 7.46
CA ALA A 39 -14.83 -9.41 8.81
C ALA A 39 -16.04 -10.26 9.20
N LYS A 40 -16.20 -10.49 10.51
CA LYS A 40 -17.44 -11.01 11.09
C LYS A 40 -18.59 -10.03 10.77
N PRO A 41 -19.85 -10.51 10.64
CA PRO A 41 -20.98 -9.67 10.28
C PRO A 41 -21.08 -8.40 11.14
N ARG A 42 -21.27 -7.25 10.49
CA ARG A 42 -21.41 -5.92 11.13
C ARG A 42 -20.18 -5.47 11.93
N THR A 43 -18.98 -5.91 11.57
CA THR A 43 -17.73 -5.45 12.19
C THR A 43 -16.70 -5.03 11.15
N ASN A 44 -15.73 -4.18 11.52
CA ASN A 44 -14.61 -3.82 10.66
C ASN A 44 -13.40 -4.70 10.97
N SER A 45 -12.77 -5.28 9.95
CA SER A 45 -11.49 -5.98 10.08
C SER A 45 -10.31 -5.01 9.95
N MET A 46 -10.49 -3.89 9.26
CA MET A 46 -9.47 -2.87 9.03
C MET A 46 -9.98 -1.48 9.37
N GLU A 47 -9.15 -0.72 10.07
CA GLU A 47 -9.44 0.67 10.43
C GLU A 47 -8.23 1.55 10.11
N PRO A 48 -8.37 2.55 9.22
CA PRO A 48 -7.36 3.59 9.05
C PRO A 48 -7.07 4.31 10.37
N LYS A 49 -5.81 4.68 10.60
CA LYS A 49 -5.45 5.56 11.73
C LYS A 49 -6.07 6.95 11.57
N ASP A 50 -6.05 7.48 10.34
CA ASP A 50 -6.85 8.65 10.00
C ASP A 50 -8.26 8.20 9.63
N ARG A 51 -9.18 8.37 10.58
CA ARG A 51 -10.57 7.92 10.45
C ARG A 51 -11.34 8.61 9.33
N THR A 52 -10.86 9.72 8.78
CA THR A 52 -11.49 10.36 7.61
C THR A 52 -11.51 9.44 6.39
N TYR A 53 -10.58 8.48 6.32
CA TYR A 53 -10.52 7.47 5.27
C TYR A 53 -11.35 6.21 5.53
N LEU A 54 -11.97 6.05 6.71
CA LEU A 54 -12.66 4.81 7.10
C LEU A 54 -13.76 4.42 6.10
N ASP A 55 -14.49 5.39 5.58
CA ASP A 55 -15.55 5.19 4.59
C ASP A 55 -15.11 5.48 3.14
N ILE A 56 -13.81 5.65 2.91
CA ILE A 56 -13.20 5.89 1.58
C ILE A 56 -12.54 4.62 1.05
N ILE A 57 -11.83 3.89 1.91
CA ILE A 57 -11.05 2.71 1.51
C ILE A 57 -11.92 1.63 0.85
N GLY A 58 -11.34 0.98 -0.17
CA GLY A 58 -11.94 -0.14 -0.89
C GLY A 58 -13.14 0.17 -1.77
N LYS A 59 -13.53 1.46 -1.90
CA LYS A 59 -14.66 1.87 -2.75
C LYS A 59 -14.25 2.38 -4.14
N ALA A 60 -12.95 2.37 -4.45
CA ALA A 60 -12.43 2.83 -5.73
C ALA A 60 -13.02 2.00 -6.88
N LYS A 61 -13.34 2.66 -8.00
CA LYS A 61 -13.84 2.02 -9.23
C LYS A 61 -12.83 2.06 -10.37
N GLU A 62 -11.82 2.91 -10.24
CA GLU A 62 -10.75 3.10 -11.21
C GLU A 62 -9.40 3.22 -10.47
N PRO A 63 -8.27 2.89 -11.15
CA PRO A 63 -6.95 3.07 -10.57
C PRO A 63 -6.67 4.53 -10.23
N SER A 64 -6.09 4.76 -9.06
CA SER A 64 -5.66 6.09 -8.65
C SER A 64 -4.46 6.57 -9.46
N ARG A 65 -4.11 7.86 -9.31
CA ARG A 65 -2.85 8.40 -9.86
C ARG A 65 -1.61 7.64 -9.35
N ASN A 66 -1.63 7.18 -8.10
CA ASN A 66 -0.51 6.43 -7.51
C ASN A 66 -0.46 4.98 -7.98
N ASP A 67 -1.61 4.35 -8.26
CA ASP A 67 -1.65 3.03 -8.90
C ASP A 67 -0.95 3.07 -10.26
N TRP A 68 -1.35 4.03 -11.11
CA TRP A 68 -0.71 4.24 -12.41
C TRP A 68 0.77 4.52 -12.30
N LYS A 69 1.16 5.40 -11.38
CA LYS A 69 2.57 5.72 -11.15
C LYS A 69 3.39 4.50 -10.78
N LYS A 70 2.88 3.64 -9.87
CA LYS A 70 3.57 2.43 -9.45
C LYS A 70 3.74 1.45 -10.62
N VAL A 71 2.69 1.25 -11.42
CA VAL A 71 2.75 0.44 -12.65
C VAL A 71 3.79 1.00 -13.63
N CYS A 72 3.77 2.31 -13.89
CA CYS A 72 4.73 2.96 -14.76
C CYS A 72 6.18 2.77 -14.31
N MET A 73 6.43 2.78 -12.99
CA MET A 73 7.77 2.53 -12.44
C MET A 73 8.19 1.07 -12.59
N ILE A 74 7.27 0.12 -12.35
CA ILE A 74 7.52 -1.33 -12.54
C ILE A 74 7.92 -1.62 -13.99
N TYR A 75 7.21 -1.06 -14.96
CA TYR A 75 7.43 -1.32 -16.39
C TYR A 75 8.38 -0.32 -17.06
N SER A 76 9.01 0.59 -16.30
CA SER A 76 9.94 1.60 -16.82
C SER A 76 9.36 2.45 -17.97
N CYS A 77 8.09 2.83 -17.85
CA CYS A 77 7.41 3.66 -18.85
C CYS A 77 8.12 5.00 -19.04
N LYS A 78 8.25 5.45 -20.29
CA LYS A 78 8.81 6.78 -20.63
C LYS A 78 7.84 7.91 -20.35
N VAL A 79 6.56 7.67 -20.60
CA VAL A 79 5.46 8.61 -20.35
C VAL A 79 4.43 7.93 -19.46
N CYS A 80 3.96 8.61 -18.42
CA CYS A 80 2.93 8.12 -17.52
C CYS A 80 1.87 9.20 -17.32
N MET A 81 0.60 8.90 -17.63
CA MET A 81 -0.50 9.87 -17.53
C MET A 81 -0.20 11.22 -18.22
N GLY A 82 0.55 11.20 -19.33
CA GLY A 82 0.95 12.40 -20.08
C GLY A 82 2.22 13.09 -19.59
N GLU A 83 2.84 12.63 -18.50
CA GLU A 83 4.08 13.20 -17.95
C GLU A 83 5.32 12.38 -18.37
N ASN A 84 6.43 13.05 -18.72
CA ASN A 84 7.71 12.39 -18.97
C ASN A 84 8.34 11.93 -17.64
N MET A 85 8.66 10.64 -17.55
CA MET A 85 9.13 9.97 -16.33
C MET A 85 10.66 9.93 -16.19
N GLU A 86 11.43 10.48 -17.14
CA GLU A 86 12.91 10.42 -17.14
C GLU A 86 13.52 11.05 -15.87
N GLN A 87 12.93 12.12 -15.35
CA GLN A 87 13.38 12.73 -14.09
C GLN A 87 13.01 11.89 -12.86
N TYR A 88 11.90 11.15 -12.90
CA TYR A 88 11.41 10.30 -11.80
C TYR A 88 12.21 9.00 -11.68
N GLN A 89 12.72 8.48 -12.80
CA GLN A 89 13.58 7.29 -12.82
C GLN A 89 15.00 7.62 -12.31
N ALA A 90 15.51 8.83 -12.57
CA ALA A 90 16.82 9.26 -12.09
C ALA A 90 16.89 9.37 -10.56
N THR A 91 15.83 9.85 -9.91
CA THR A 91 15.77 9.98 -8.44
C THR A 91 15.54 8.65 -7.72
N VAL A 92 15.01 7.63 -8.39
CA VAL A 92 14.81 6.28 -7.82
C VAL A 92 16.04 5.40 -8.02
N LYS A 93 16.78 5.56 -9.13
CA LYS A 93 18.05 4.85 -9.37
C LYS A 93 19.16 5.23 -8.40
N THR A 94 19.16 6.46 -7.87
CA THR A 94 20.14 6.89 -6.86
C THR A 94 19.90 6.28 -5.47
N VAL A 95 18.80 5.54 -5.26
CA VAL A 95 18.39 5.07 -3.94
C VAL A 95 18.68 3.57 -3.70
N THR A 96 19.22 2.78 -4.64
CA THR A 96 19.68 1.39 -4.33
C THR A 96 20.54 0.72 -5.43
N PRO A 97 21.57 -0.12 -5.14
CA PRO A 97 22.34 -0.34 -3.90
C PRO A 97 23.88 -0.24 -4.10
N THR A 98 24.56 0.54 -3.28
CA THR A 98 25.83 0.12 -2.65
C THR A 98 25.95 0.88 -1.33
N THR A 99 26.26 0.15 -0.26
CA THR A 99 26.55 0.63 1.11
C THR A 99 25.38 0.55 2.09
N THR A 100 25.18 -0.66 2.58
CA THR A 100 25.13 -1.06 3.99
C THR A 100 25.47 0.03 5.04
N ARG A 101 24.61 1.04 5.25
CA ARG A 101 24.38 1.67 6.57
C ARG A 101 23.18 2.61 6.47
N SER A 102 22.12 2.28 7.21
CA SER A 102 20.91 3.10 7.42
C SER A 102 20.13 3.52 6.16
N TYR A 103 19.64 2.56 5.37
CA TYR A 103 18.27 2.70 4.90
C TYR A 103 17.45 2.64 6.19
N VAL A 104 16.98 3.79 6.67
CA VAL A 104 16.02 3.81 7.78
C VAL A 104 14.95 2.83 7.35
N SER A 105 14.85 1.75 8.11
CA SER A 105 13.75 0.82 8.05
C SER A 105 12.52 1.67 7.78
N GLY A 106 11.96 1.56 6.57
CA GLY A 106 10.57 1.90 6.36
C GLY A 106 9.83 0.92 7.24
N THR A 107 9.76 1.23 8.52
CA THR A 107 9.10 0.46 9.53
C THR A 107 7.66 0.39 9.08
N HIS A 108 7.22 -0.79 8.66
CA HIS A 108 5.82 -1.17 8.77
C HIS A 108 4.82 -0.24 8.05
N ALA A 109 5.03 0.08 6.76
CA ALA A 109 4.18 1.03 6.02
C ALA A 109 2.67 0.81 6.25
N SER A 110 2.12 -0.40 6.17
CA SER A 110 0.68 -0.59 6.44
C SER A 110 0.27 -0.56 7.92
N GLN A 111 1.13 -0.94 8.88
CA GLN A 111 0.81 -0.79 10.32
C GLN A 111 0.93 0.65 10.80
N GLU A 112 1.68 1.49 10.07
CA GLU A 112 1.70 2.92 10.31
C GLU A 112 0.39 3.60 9.92
N PHE A 113 -0.40 3.00 9.02
CA PHE A 113 -1.64 3.59 8.52
C PHE A 113 -2.91 2.87 8.98
N PHE A 114 -2.84 1.63 9.49
CA PHE A 114 -4.04 0.86 9.85
C PHE A 114 -3.89 0.04 11.13
N HIS A 115 -5.04 -0.21 11.76
CA HIS A 115 -5.25 -1.27 12.73
C HIS A 115 -6.03 -2.42 12.10
N VAL A 116 -5.57 -3.66 12.28
CA VAL A 116 -6.30 -4.87 11.88
C VAL A 116 -6.90 -5.53 13.12
N SER A 117 -8.23 -5.49 13.22
CA SER A 117 -8.99 -6.01 14.35
C SER A 117 -9.10 -7.54 14.25
N ARG A 118 -8.37 -8.29 15.08
CA ARG A 118 -8.40 -9.77 15.10
C ARG A 118 -9.33 -10.30 16.19
N SER A 119 -10.08 -11.38 15.92
CA SER A 119 -10.78 -12.08 17.00
C SER A 119 -9.77 -12.65 17.99
N ARG A 120 -10.02 -12.44 19.28
CA ARG A 120 -9.33 -13.18 20.33
C ARG A 120 -9.98 -14.56 20.43
N ASP A 121 -9.14 -15.58 20.59
CA ASP A 121 -9.57 -16.92 20.99
C ASP A 121 -10.29 -16.88 22.34
#